data_AF-A0A835EK60-F1
#
_entry.id   AF-A0A835EK60-F1
#
_cell.length_a   1.000
_cell.length_b   1.000
_cell.length_c   1.000
_cell.angle_alpha   90.00
_cell.angle_beta   90.00
_cell.angle_gamma   90.00
#
_symmetry.space_group_name_H-M   'P 1'
#
loop_
_entity.id
_entity.type
_entity.pdbx_description
1 polymer ?
#
loop_
_entity_poly.entity_id
_entity_poly.type
_entity_poly.pdbx_seq_one_letter_code
_entity_poly.pdbx_strand_id
1 'polypeptide(L)'
;MIAMDGNSLPSPSCPDARKRRVCYYYDRNIAGVDYGESHVMVPRRVDMAHALIRSYRLLPDMARLRTTPATAAEMAAFHDAGYVDLLRDITPEAFVSGDGEVARRARGFNVGEASMDGGGGRYIDNPPIAGLWDYCRSYAGGSLASARALAINWSGGMHHACRGCASGFCYVNDIVLAIKELLGSFSRVLYVDIDVHHGDGVETAFVDSNRVMTVSFHQRTGDFFPKDRGLVSHVGEGEGQYHAVNVPMSKGMDDDGYYFGLFKPVMEKVMAVFKPEAIVMQCGGDSLSGDRLGGLNLSVAGHARCVGFMRSFNTPLLLLGGVGYTVNHVAACWCYEILTTTSFQFASSIIYIIVQFTAVAIGKEIEDEIPKHCYDSYYESQGHKLHYAVDKKLKNDNTDYYIKTISTKVMRNISRLEAAPSVQFEDPAGGSIIDTKKLFHTRLPREDNDPMVRLHRLGGELEVDGFLTELGKRQLELLEAAQDQENGCCHQTHGCQSEPVKKHRRPKKAYFKY
;
A
#
# COMPACT_ATOMS: atom_id res chain seq x y z
N MET A 1 -7.26 -33.38 -20.99
CA MET A 1 -8.43 -33.31 -20.08
C MET A 1 -8.02 -33.80 -18.70
N ILE A 2 -7.58 -32.87 -17.85
CA ILE A 2 -7.45 -33.06 -16.39
C ILE A 2 -8.06 -31.78 -15.80
N ALA A 3 -9.01 -31.95 -14.88
CA ALA A 3 -9.91 -30.91 -14.40
C ALA A 3 -9.17 -29.76 -13.71
N MET A 4 -9.51 -28.52 -14.09
CA MET A 4 -9.10 -27.31 -13.41
C MET A 4 -10.04 -27.07 -12.21
N ASP A 5 -9.60 -27.40 -11.00
CA ASP A 5 -10.24 -26.93 -9.76
C ASP A 5 -9.77 -25.50 -9.46
N GLY A 6 -10.34 -24.54 -10.19
CA GLY A 6 -10.13 -23.10 -10.01
C GLY A 6 -10.84 -22.59 -8.75
N ASN A 7 -10.13 -21.75 -7.99
CA ASN A 7 -10.70 -21.08 -6.82
C ASN A 7 -11.68 -19.98 -7.28
N SER A 8 -12.95 -20.27 -7.07
CA SER A 8 -14.15 -19.41 -7.11
C SER A 8 -14.59 -18.86 -8.47
N LEU A 9 -15.66 -19.45 -9.01
CA LEU A 9 -16.61 -18.76 -9.89
C LEU A 9 -18.04 -19.01 -9.38
N PRO A 10 -18.80 -17.97 -8.97
CA PRO A 10 -20.23 -17.97 -9.13
C PRO A 10 -20.56 -17.38 -10.51
N SER A 11 -20.71 -18.28 -11.47
CA SER A 11 -21.56 -18.09 -12.65
C SER A 11 -22.99 -17.76 -12.19
N PRO A 12 -23.85 -17.08 -13.00
CA PRO A 12 -25.27 -16.82 -12.71
C PRO A 12 -26.14 -18.06 -12.40
N SER A 13 -25.54 -19.25 -12.31
CA SER A 13 -26.13 -20.56 -12.03
C SER A 13 -25.70 -21.19 -10.68
N CYS A 14 -25.03 -20.48 -9.76
CA CYS A 14 -24.45 -21.10 -8.55
C CYS A 14 -25.01 -20.52 -7.22
N PRO A 15 -25.93 -21.24 -6.51
CA PRO A 15 -26.59 -20.76 -5.29
C PRO A 15 -25.76 -20.90 -3.99
N ASP A 16 -24.53 -21.43 -4.04
CA ASP A 16 -23.78 -21.86 -2.85
C ASP A 16 -22.58 -20.93 -2.55
N ALA A 17 -22.86 -19.75 -1.98
CA ALA A 17 -21.85 -18.85 -1.43
C ALA A 17 -21.31 -19.38 -0.08
N ARG A 18 -20.63 -20.53 -0.07
CA ARG A 18 -19.91 -21.05 1.10
C ARG A 18 -18.55 -20.36 1.24
N LYS A 19 -18.38 -19.56 2.31
CA LYS A 19 -17.14 -18.88 2.80
C LYS A 19 -16.07 -18.57 1.74
N ARG A 20 -15.97 -17.31 1.30
CA ARG A 20 -14.89 -16.86 0.42
C ARG A 20 -13.53 -17.02 1.09
N ARG A 21 -12.59 -17.69 0.42
CA ARG A 21 -11.22 -17.81 0.89
C ARG A 21 -10.51 -16.47 0.70
N VAL A 22 -10.02 -15.89 1.79
CA VAL A 22 -9.17 -14.69 1.74
C VAL A 22 -7.72 -15.12 1.70
N CYS A 23 -6.97 -14.58 0.76
CA CYS A 23 -5.54 -14.79 0.63
C CYS A 23 -4.81 -13.54 1.11
N TYR A 24 -3.70 -13.70 1.82
CA TYR A 24 -2.95 -12.59 2.41
C TYR A 24 -1.45 -12.77 2.15
N TYR A 25 -0.83 -11.71 1.63
CA TYR A 25 0.61 -11.62 1.41
C TYR A 25 1.25 -10.70 2.45
N TYR A 26 2.40 -11.12 2.96
CA TYR A 26 3.25 -10.32 3.82
C TYR A 26 4.69 -10.80 3.71
N ASP A 27 5.60 -9.85 3.48
CA ASP A 27 7.04 -10.05 3.61
C ASP A 27 7.55 -9.19 4.77
N ARG A 28 8.23 -9.87 5.68
CA ARG A 28 8.76 -9.31 6.92
C ARG A 28 9.94 -8.37 6.71
N ASN A 29 10.66 -8.49 5.59
CA ASN A 29 11.80 -7.61 5.28
C ASN A 29 11.38 -6.13 5.19
N ILE A 30 10.09 -5.87 4.96
CA ILE A 30 9.49 -4.53 4.96
C ILE A 30 9.78 -3.72 6.24
N ALA A 31 9.96 -4.37 7.38
CA ALA A 31 10.20 -3.72 8.67
C ALA A 31 11.59 -3.06 8.77
N GLY A 32 12.54 -3.52 7.93
CA GLY A 32 13.92 -3.03 7.88
C GLY A 32 14.18 -1.95 6.84
N VAL A 33 13.18 -1.60 6.02
CA VAL A 33 13.32 -0.55 5.00
C VAL A 33 13.24 0.82 5.68
N ASP A 34 14.23 1.66 5.42
CA ASP A 34 14.36 3.01 5.97
C ASP A 34 14.50 4.04 4.84
N TYR A 35 13.57 5.00 4.80
CA TYR A 35 13.61 6.13 3.85
C TYR A 35 14.49 7.29 4.36
N GLY A 36 14.99 7.21 5.58
CA GLY A 36 15.76 8.23 6.27
C GLY A 36 14.98 8.89 7.40
N GLU A 37 15.72 9.40 8.40
CA GLU A 37 15.18 9.87 9.69
C GLU A 37 14.09 10.96 9.56
N SER A 38 14.20 11.85 8.57
CA SER A 38 13.26 12.94 8.35
C SER A 38 12.15 12.63 7.34
N HIS A 39 12.13 11.43 6.76
CA HIS A 39 11.20 11.08 5.70
C HIS A 39 9.85 10.58 6.27
N VAL A 40 8.74 11.00 5.66
CA VAL A 40 7.39 10.69 6.16
C VAL A 40 6.90 9.29 5.79
N MET A 41 7.39 8.72 4.67
CA MET A 41 7.16 7.31 4.33
C MET A 41 7.90 6.39 5.31
N VAL A 42 7.12 5.60 6.05
CA VAL A 42 7.65 4.61 7.00
C VAL A 42 7.10 3.21 6.62
N PRO A 43 7.87 2.40 5.87
CA PRO A 43 7.47 1.06 5.44
C PRO A 43 7.03 0.13 6.58
N ARG A 44 7.59 0.32 7.78
CA ARG A 44 7.26 -0.42 9.01
C ARG A 44 5.77 -0.40 9.38
N ARG A 45 4.96 0.55 8.89
CA ARG A 45 3.49 0.54 9.08
C ARG A 45 2.83 -0.77 8.59
N VAL A 46 3.39 -1.43 7.57
CA VAL A 46 2.92 -2.74 7.07
C VAL A 46 3.16 -3.84 8.11
N ASP A 47 4.32 -3.80 8.76
CA ASP A 47 4.67 -4.74 9.84
C ASP A 47 3.81 -4.52 11.08
N MET A 48 3.51 -3.25 11.40
CA MET A 48 2.57 -2.90 12.47
C MET A 48 1.16 -3.43 12.18
N ALA A 49 0.68 -3.31 10.94
CA ALA A 49 -0.60 -3.88 10.52
C ALA A 49 -0.59 -5.42 10.68
N HIS A 50 0.49 -6.08 10.22
CA HIS A 50 0.67 -7.52 10.39
C HIS A 50 0.65 -7.94 11.87
N ALA A 51 1.32 -7.18 12.74
CA ALA A 51 1.33 -7.42 14.17
C ALA A 51 -0.08 -7.32 14.78
N LEU A 52 -0.90 -6.34 14.39
CA LEU A 52 -2.30 -6.24 14.82
C LEU A 52 -3.14 -7.42 14.31
N ILE A 53 -3.06 -7.75 13.02
CA ILE A 53 -3.77 -8.89 12.40
C ILE A 53 -3.46 -10.20 13.15
N ARG A 54 -2.19 -10.39 13.53
CA ARG A 54 -1.75 -11.52 14.34
C ARG A 54 -2.33 -11.48 15.76
N SER A 55 -2.27 -10.33 16.43
CA SER A 55 -2.72 -10.15 17.82
C SER A 55 -4.23 -10.35 17.96
N TYR A 56 -5.01 -9.91 16.97
CA TYR A 56 -6.45 -10.17 16.85
C TYR A 56 -6.78 -11.60 16.37
N ARG A 57 -5.77 -12.44 16.14
CA ARG A 57 -5.89 -13.85 15.74
C ARG A 57 -6.65 -14.05 14.42
N LEU A 58 -6.42 -13.16 13.44
CA LEU A 58 -7.05 -13.21 12.12
C LEU A 58 -6.29 -14.07 11.12
N LEU A 59 -4.97 -14.24 11.29
CA LEU A 59 -4.12 -15.04 10.39
C LEU A 59 -4.61 -16.48 10.14
N PRO A 60 -5.11 -17.25 11.13
CA PRO A 60 -5.59 -18.60 10.90
C PRO A 60 -6.79 -18.71 9.95
N ASP A 61 -7.53 -17.62 9.75
CA ASP A 61 -8.70 -17.56 8.89
C ASP A 61 -8.34 -17.20 7.43
N MET A 62 -7.06 -17.00 7.11
CA MET A 62 -6.57 -16.59 5.80
C MET A 62 -5.55 -17.57 5.21
N ALA A 63 -5.60 -17.76 3.90
CA ALA A 63 -4.56 -18.47 3.17
C ALA A 63 -3.34 -17.55 2.96
N ARG A 64 -2.16 -17.98 3.42
CA ARG A 64 -0.95 -17.16 3.31
C ARG A 64 -0.18 -17.43 2.03
N LEU A 65 0.07 -16.37 1.28
CA LEU A 65 0.86 -16.42 0.06
C LEU A 65 2.35 -16.48 0.38
N ARG A 66 3.07 -17.24 -0.43
CA ARG A 66 4.51 -17.18 -0.58
C ARG A 66 4.77 -16.53 -1.93
N THR A 67 5.65 -15.54 -1.98
CA THR A 67 6.09 -14.98 -3.26
C THR A 67 7.58 -15.15 -3.48
N THR A 68 7.95 -15.15 -4.76
CA THR A 68 9.30 -14.82 -5.21
C THR A 68 9.35 -13.32 -5.49
N PRO A 69 10.38 -12.59 -5.03
CA PRO A 69 10.51 -11.17 -5.36
C PRO A 69 10.49 -10.97 -6.88
N ALA A 70 9.77 -9.94 -7.35
CA ALA A 70 9.58 -9.68 -8.78
C ALA A 70 10.91 -9.64 -9.52
N THR A 71 10.94 -10.17 -10.72
CA THR A 71 12.11 -10.13 -11.59
C THR A 71 12.22 -8.79 -12.30
N ALA A 72 13.43 -8.43 -12.75
CA ALA A 72 13.61 -7.23 -13.57
C ALA A 72 12.77 -7.29 -14.87
N ALA A 73 12.59 -8.48 -15.44
CA ALA A 73 11.74 -8.69 -16.62
C ALA A 73 10.26 -8.42 -16.33
N GLU A 74 9.74 -8.88 -15.18
CA GLU A 74 8.37 -8.57 -14.76
C GLU A 74 8.18 -7.06 -14.54
N MET A 75 9.13 -6.36 -13.92
CA MET A 75 9.06 -4.91 -13.77
C MET A 75 9.13 -4.17 -15.12
N ALA A 76 9.97 -4.64 -16.03
CA ALA A 76 10.12 -4.09 -17.38
C ALA A 76 8.91 -4.34 -18.29
N ALA A 77 7.91 -5.12 -17.85
CA ALA A 77 6.64 -5.25 -18.56
C ALA A 77 5.85 -3.92 -18.60
N PHE A 78 6.16 -2.99 -17.68
CA PHE A 78 5.66 -1.62 -17.70
C PHE A 78 6.82 -0.61 -17.78
N HIS A 79 7.78 -0.71 -16.86
CA HIS A 79 8.82 0.29 -16.69
C HIS A 79 9.89 0.27 -17.79
N ASP A 80 10.50 1.42 -18.05
CA ASP A 80 11.64 1.51 -18.97
C ASP A 80 12.81 0.67 -18.46
N ALA A 81 13.43 -0.12 -19.35
CA ALA A 81 14.55 -0.99 -18.97
C ALA A 81 15.71 -0.21 -18.32
N GLY A 82 16.04 0.96 -18.85
CA GLY A 82 17.07 1.83 -18.27
C GLY A 82 16.71 2.40 -16.89
N TYR A 83 15.43 2.51 -16.56
CA TYR A 83 14.96 2.89 -15.23
C TYR A 83 15.04 1.71 -14.26
N VAL A 84 14.63 0.51 -14.68
CA VAL A 84 14.75 -0.72 -13.89
C VAL A 84 16.22 -1.03 -13.58
N ASP A 85 17.12 -0.87 -14.55
CA ASP A 85 18.56 -1.03 -14.35
C ASP A 85 19.10 -0.04 -13.32
N LEU A 86 18.64 1.22 -13.35
CA LEU A 86 19.01 2.19 -12.31
C LEU A 86 18.56 1.71 -10.93
N LEU A 87 17.28 1.35 -10.77
CA LEU A 87 16.73 0.92 -9.47
C LEU A 87 17.46 -0.31 -8.91
N ARG A 88 17.93 -1.20 -9.79
CA ARG A 88 18.72 -2.39 -9.41
C ARG A 88 20.10 -2.00 -8.87
N ASP A 89 20.75 -1.05 -9.52
CA ASP A 89 22.18 -0.79 -9.32
C ASP A 89 22.45 0.39 -8.36
N ILE A 90 21.46 1.26 -8.11
CA ILE A 90 21.63 2.45 -7.27
C ILE A 90 21.73 2.10 -5.78
N THR A 91 22.74 2.66 -5.11
CA THR A 91 22.88 2.63 -3.64
C THR A 91 23.06 4.05 -3.10
N PRO A 92 22.81 4.29 -1.79
CA PRO A 92 23.10 5.59 -1.17
C PRO A 92 24.56 6.02 -1.38
N GLU A 93 25.50 5.09 -1.22
CA GLU A 93 26.94 5.33 -1.37
C GLU A 93 27.27 5.69 -2.82
N ALA A 94 26.76 4.94 -3.80
CA ALA A 94 26.98 5.21 -5.22
C ALA A 94 26.40 6.58 -5.64
N PHE A 95 25.26 6.96 -5.06
CA PHE A 95 24.65 8.27 -5.31
C PHE A 95 25.49 9.43 -4.77
N VAL A 96 26.10 9.28 -3.59
CA VAL A 96 26.90 10.33 -2.93
C VAL A 96 28.35 10.38 -3.42
N SER A 97 28.99 9.23 -3.64
CA SER A 97 30.43 9.10 -3.88
C SER A 97 30.85 8.93 -5.35
N GLY A 98 29.89 8.74 -6.27
CA GLY A 98 30.18 8.50 -7.68
C GLY A 98 30.83 9.70 -8.39
N ASP A 99 31.27 9.48 -9.63
CA ASP A 99 31.83 10.50 -10.56
C ASP A 99 30.82 11.60 -10.99
N GLY A 100 29.66 11.66 -10.33
CA GLY A 100 28.54 12.53 -10.64
C GLY A 100 27.59 11.97 -11.71
N GLU A 101 28.00 10.99 -12.51
CA GLU A 101 27.18 10.45 -13.61
C GLU A 101 26.01 9.61 -13.07
N VAL A 102 26.27 8.74 -12.09
CA VAL A 102 25.22 7.95 -11.42
C VAL A 102 24.17 8.86 -10.80
N ALA A 103 24.59 9.90 -10.09
CA ALA A 103 23.70 10.86 -9.45
C ALA A 103 22.91 11.69 -10.49
N ARG A 104 23.55 12.07 -11.60
CA ARG A 104 22.89 12.77 -12.72
C ARG A 104 21.83 11.89 -13.39
N ARG A 105 22.13 10.62 -13.64
CA ARG A 105 21.19 9.65 -14.19
C ARG A 105 20.03 9.40 -13.22
N ALA A 106 20.31 9.24 -11.93
CA ALA A 106 19.29 9.06 -10.88
C ALA A 106 18.31 10.24 -10.84
N ARG A 107 18.84 11.47 -10.80
CA ARG A 107 18.02 12.69 -10.86
C ARG A 107 17.19 12.80 -12.13
N GLY A 108 17.73 12.37 -13.28
CA GLY A 108 16.98 12.28 -14.54
C GLY A 108 15.74 11.37 -14.47
N PHE A 109 15.74 10.38 -13.57
CA PHE A 109 14.60 9.52 -13.28
C PHE A 109 13.87 9.89 -11.97
N ASN A 110 14.11 11.11 -11.48
CA ASN A 110 13.53 11.68 -10.26
C ASN A 110 13.86 10.90 -8.97
N VAL A 111 15.01 10.21 -8.94
CA VAL A 111 15.56 9.53 -7.75
C VAL A 111 16.68 10.38 -7.17
N GLY A 112 16.54 10.76 -5.90
CA GLY A 112 17.48 11.66 -5.21
C GLY A 112 17.39 13.12 -5.65
N GLU A 113 16.36 13.49 -6.43
CA GLU A 113 16.11 14.88 -6.80
C GLU A 113 15.62 15.68 -5.58
N ALA A 114 16.19 16.88 -5.40
CA ALA A 114 15.84 17.73 -4.28
C ALA A 114 14.68 18.65 -4.66
N SER A 115 13.56 18.49 -3.97
CA SER A 115 12.39 19.34 -4.02
C SER A 115 12.48 20.45 -2.96
N MET A 116 11.77 21.55 -3.19
CA MET A 116 11.61 22.64 -2.22
C MET A 116 10.23 22.54 -1.57
N ASP A 117 10.17 22.55 -0.24
CA ASP A 117 8.90 22.65 0.46
C ASP A 117 8.37 24.09 0.41
N GLY A 118 7.09 24.28 0.75
CA GLY A 118 6.46 25.60 0.78
C GLY A 118 7.05 26.60 1.79
N GLY A 119 7.94 26.14 2.68
CA GLY A 119 8.68 26.93 3.66
C GLY A 119 10.13 27.24 3.26
N GLY A 120 10.57 26.80 2.08
CA GLY A 120 11.95 26.97 1.59
C GLY A 120 12.95 25.94 2.09
N GLY A 121 12.51 24.90 2.79
CA GLY A 121 13.30 23.73 3.14
C GLY A 121 13.52 22.82 1.92
N ARG A 122 14.67 22.15 1.86
CA ARG A 122 14.94 21.13 0.84
C ARG A 122 14.58 19.76 1.38
N TYR A 123 13.92 18.97 0.55
CA TYR A 123 13.62 17.57 0.85
C TYR A 123 13.78 16.73 -0.41
N ILE A 124 13.86 15.42 -0.25
CA ILE A 124 13.98 14.48 -1.37
C ILE A 124 12.78 13.55 -1.27
N ASP A 125 11.91 13.59 -2.29
CA ASP A 125 10.75 12.72 -2.38
C ASP A 125 11.17 11.25 -2.51
N ASN A 126 12.06 10.95 -3.45
CA ASN A 126 12.40 9.57 -3.78
C ASN A 126 13.89 9.32 -3.50
N PRO A 127 14.31 9.21 -2.22
CA PRO A 127 15.72 9.05 -1.88
C PRO A 127 16.28 7.70 -2.38
N PRO A 128 17.57 7.63 -2.77
CA PRO A 128 18.25 6.34 -2.91
C PRO A 128 18.40 5.73 -1.51
N ILE A 129 17.59 4.71 -1.20
CA ILE A 129 17.60 4.03 0.10
C ILE A 129 18.45 2.75 0.05
N ALA A 130 18.97 2.32 1.20
CA ALA A 130 19.63 1.03 1.31
C ALA A 130 18.63 -0.10 0.99
N GLY A 131 19.01 -1.03 0.12
CA GLY A 131 18.16 -2.15 -0.29
C GLY A 131 16.96 -1.75 -1.16
N LEU A 132 17.00 -0.59 -1.84
CA LEU A 132 15.92 -0.10 -2.70
C LEU A 132 15.42 -1.16 -3.69
N TRP A 133 16.35 -1.89 -4.32
CA TRP A 133 16.01 -2.94 -5.28
C TRP A 133 15.18 -4.06 -4.64
N ASP A 134 15.64 -4.59 -3.51
CA ASP A 134 14.94 -5.67 -2.81
C ASP A 134 13.58 -5.21 -2.27
N TYR A 135 13.50 -3.97 -1.80
CA TYR A 135 12.23 -3.35 -1.42
C TYR A 135 11.24 -3.32 -2.60
N CYS A 136 11.66 -2.81 -3.76
CA CYS A 136 10.85 -2.77 -4.97
C CYS A 136 10.39 -4.14 -5.43
N ARG A 137 11.29 -5.13 -5.41
CA ARG A 137 10.98 -6.50 -5.81
C ARG A 137 10.01 -7.19 -4.86
N SER A 138 10.11 -6.92 -3.57
CA SER A 138 9.26 -7.52 -2.55
C SER A 138 7.80 -7.07 -2.75
N TYR A 139 7.50 -5.77 -2.74
CA TYR A 139 6.11 -5.32 -2.87
C TYR A 139 5.53 -5.59 -4.27
N ALA A 140 6.32 -5.45 -5.34
CA ALA A 140 5.86 -5.75 -6.69
C ALA A 140 5.60 -7.25 -6.89
N GLY A 141 6.47 -8.11 -6.36
CA GLY A 141 6.28 -9.57 -6.37
C GLY A 141 5.08 -10.00 -5.52
N GLY A 142 4.81 -9.28 -4.43
CA GLY A 142 3.60 -9.40 -3.64
C GLY A 142 2.34 -9.12 -4.47
N SER A 143 2.29 -7.99 -5.17
CA SER A 143 1.12 -7.59 -5.96
C SER A 143 0.89 -8.50 -7.17
N LEU A 144 1.94 -8.97 -7.85
CA LEU A 144 1.84 -9.98 -8.91
C LEU A 144 1.28 -11.32 -8.38
N ALA A 145 1.79 -11.81 -7.26
CA ALA A 145 1.26 -13.03 -6.63
C ALA A 145 -0.19 -12.83 -6.18
N SER A 146 -0.51 -11.66 -5.65
CA SER A 146 -1.86 -11.31 -5.20
C SER A 146 -2.85 -11.13 -6.35
N ALA A 147 -2.43 -10.66 -7.53
CA ALA A 147 -3.24 -10.66 -8.74
C ALA A 147 -3.62 -12.08 -9.17
N ARG A 148 -2.65 -13.01 -9.12
CA ARG A 148 -2.86 -14.43 -9.48
C ARG A 148 -3.76 -15.18 -8.51
N ALA A 149 -3.85 -14.73 -7.26
CA ALA A 149 -4.57 -15.39 -6.18
C ALA A 149 -5.80 -14.62 -5.65
N LEU A 150 -6.04 -13.39 -6.14
CA LEU A 150 -7.03 -12.43 -5.63
C LEU A 150 -6.87 -12.23 -4.12
N ALA A 151 -5.73 -11.67 -3.73
CA ALA A 151 -5.29 -11.58 -2.35
C ALA A 151 -5.16 -10.13 -1.85
N ILE A 152 -4.83 -10.00 -0.58
CA ILE A 152 -4.51 -8.73 0.09
C ILE A 152 -2.98 -8.57 0.12
N ASN A 153 -2.46 -7.42 -0.33
CA ASN A 153 -1.07 -7.02 -0.19
C ASN A 153 -0.95 -5.57 0.31
N TRP A 154 -0.78 -5.39 1.61
CA TRP A 154 -0.60 -4.06 2.21
C TRP A 154 0.75 -3.39 1.91
N SER A 155 1.75 -4.13 1.41
CA SER A 155 3.04 -3.54 1.04
C SER A 155 3.04 -2.83 -0.31
N GLY A 156 2.08 -3.18 -1.18
CA GLY A 156 1.90 -2.58 -2.50
C GLY A 156 1.00 -1.34 -2.48
N GLY A 157 0.53 -0.92 -3.65
CA GLY A 157 -0.32 0.26 -3.80
C GLY A 157 0.45 1.55 -4.15
N MET A 158 1.64 1.43 -4.74
CA MET A 158 2.54 2.55 -5.03
C MET A 158 2.13 3.26 -6.34
N HIS A 159 1.05 4.04 -6.27
CA HIS A 159 0.29 4.50 -7.44
C HIS A 159 0.92 5.67 -8.23
N HIS A 160 1.90 6.38 -7.68
CA HIS A 160 2.52 7.55 -8.33
C HIS A 160 3.66 7.18 -9.28
N ALA A 161 4.24 5.98 -9.15
CA ALA A 161 5.37 5.58 -9.97
C ALA A 161 4.99 5.59 -11.47
N CYS A 162 5.80 6.27 -12.27
CA CYS A 162 5.59 6.41 -13.70
C CYS A 162 6.43 5.40 -14.48
N ARG A 163 6.18 5.29 -15.79
CA ARG A 163 6.90 4.36 -16.67
C ARG A 163 8.43 4.46 -16.54
N GLY A 164 8.95 5.68 -16.52
CA GLY A 164 10.38 5.94 -16.51
C GLY A 164 10.86 6.79 -15.34
N CYS A 165 10.08 7.02 -14.28
CA CYS A 165 10.55 7.82 -13.14
C CYS A 165 9.84 7.48 -11.84
N ALA A 166 10.54 7.75 -10.72
CA ALA A 166 9.96 7.72 -9.40
C ALA A 166 9.12 8.98 -9.17
N SER A 167 8.09 8.90 -8.33
CA SER A 167 7.23 10.03 -8.00
C SER A 167 6.47 9.74 -6.71
N GLY A 168 6.27 10.74 -5.85
CA GLY A 168 5.45 10.61 -4.64
C GLY A 168 5.79 9.39 -3.78
N PHE A 169 7.08 9.18 -3.50
CA PHE A 169 7.62 8.07 -2.71
C PHE A 169 7.57 6.68 -3.39
N CYS A 170 7.04 6.61 -4.61
CA CYS A 170 6.81 5.39 -5.38
C CYS A 170 7.90 5.21 -6.45
N TYR A 171 8.54 4.03 -6.45
CA TYR A 171 9.58 3.68 -7.45
C TYR A 171 9.06 2.73 -8.53
N VAL A 172 8.35 1.67 -8.16
CA VAL A 172 7.74 0.70 -9.09
C VAL A 172 6.24 0.76 -8.94
N ASN A 173 5.51 0.84 -10.05
CA ASN A 173 4.06 0.84 -10.05
C ASN A 173 3.55 -0.61 -10.04
N ASP A 174 3.50 -1.19 -8.85
CA ASP A 174 3.07 -2.58 -8.64
C ASP A 174 1.60 -2.81 -9.02
N ILE A 175 0.78 -1.75 -8.97
CA ILE A 175 -0.63 -1.77 -9.37
C ILE A 175 -0.73 -1.98 -10.87
N VAL A 176 0.04 -1.23 -11.69
CA VAL A 176 0.03 -1.39 -13.15
C VAL A 176 0.48 -2.80 -13.54
N LEU A 177 1.51 -3.33 -12.88
CA LEU A 177 1.97 -4.71 -13.09
C LEU A 177 0.87 -5.73 -12.75
N ALA A 178 0.17 -5.55 -11.62
CA ALA A 178 -0.94 -6.40 -11.21
C ALA A 178 -2.13 -6.32 -12.18
N ILE A 179 -2.50 -5.14 -12.66
CA ILE A 179 -3.58 -4.95 -13.64
C ILE A 179 -3.20 -5.64 -14.96
N LYS A 180 -1.96 -5.50 -15.44
CA LYS A 180 -1.49 -6.18 -16.66
C LYS A 180 -1.55 -7.70 -16.53
N GLU A 181 -1.20 -8.25 -15.36
CA GLU A 181 -1.35 -9.68 -15.07
C GLU A 181 -2.83 -10.10 -15.14
N LEU A 182 -3.74 -9.32 -14.51
CA LEU A 182 -5.18 -9.57 -14.54
C LEU A 182 -5.78 -9.49 -15.96
N LEU A 183 -5.30 -8.57 -16.79
CA LEU A 183 -5.73 -8.42 -18.19
C LEU A 183 -5.38 -9.64 -19.07
N GLY A 184 -4.53 -10.55 -18.59
CA GLY A 184 -4.31 -11.85 -19.23
C GLY A 184 -5.48 -12.83 -19.05
N SER A 185 -6.35 -12.60 -18.06
CA SER A 185 -7.50 -13.46 -17.74
C SER A 185 -8.85 -12.74 -17.76
N PHE A 186 -8.85 -11.42 -17.66
CA PHE A 186 -10.06 -10.59 -17.55
C PHE A 186 -10.11 -9.55 -18.67
N SER A 187 -11.28 -9.36 -19.25
CA SER A 187 -11.49 -8.40 -20.34
C SER A 187 -11.55 -6.96 -19.82
N ARG A 188 -12.16 -6.78 -18.64
CA ARG A 188 -12.38 -5.49 -17.99
C ARG A 188 -11.91 -5.53 -16.53
N VAL A 189 -10.92 -4.70 -16.20
CA VAL A 189 -10.40 -4.55 -14.84
C VAL A 189 -10.75 -3.15 -14.32
N LEU A 190 -11.40 -3.08 -13.17
CA LEU A 190 -11.69 -1.82 -12.50
C LEU A 190 -10.58 -1.53 -11.47
N TYR A 191 -9.97 -0.36 -11.55
CA TYR A 191 -9.10 0.17 -10.52
C TYR A 191 -9.86 1.20 -9.67
N VAL A 192 -9.86 1.03 -8.36
CA VAL A 192 -10.49 1.94 -7.39
C VAL A 192 -9.41 2.45 -6.43
N ASP A 193 -9.34 3.77 -6.29
CA ASP A 193 -8.31 4.45 -5.50
C ASP A 193 -8.98 5.37 -4.46
N ILE A 194 -8.75 5.07 -3.18
CA ILE A 194 -9.24 5.86 -2.04
C ILE A 194 -8.11 6.52 -1.24
N ASP A 195 -6.89 6.54 -1.80
CA ASP A 195 -5.80 7.40 -1.33
C ASP A 195 -6.21 8.87 -1.39
N VAL A 196 -5.65 9.71 -0.51
CA VAL A 196 -5.94 11.15 -0.57
C VAL A 196 -5.34 11.81 -1.81
N HIS A 197 -4.27 11.25 -2.38
CA HIS A 197 -3.63 11.72 -3.60
C HIS A 197 -4.28 11.09 -4.83
N HIS A 198 -4.29 11.83 -5.95
CA HIS A 198 -4.77 11.28 -7.21
C HIS A 198 -3.83 10.18 -7.70
N GLY A 199 -4.37 9.01 -8.06
CA GLY A 199 -3.64 7.86 -8.62
C GLY A 199 -3.15 8.09 -10.05
N ASP A 200 -2.38 9.14 -10.26
CA ASP A 200 -1.92 9.65 -11.56
C ASP A 200 -1.07 8.66 -12.36
N GLY A 201 -0.19 7.90 -11.71
CA GLY A 201 0.66 6.90 -12.37
C GLY A 201 -0.17 5.77 -12.99
N VAL A 202 -1.19 5.28 -12.28
CA VAL A 202 -2.10 4.24 -12.76
C VAL A 202 -3.04 4.78 -13.84
N GLU A 203 -3.61 5.98 -13.65
CA GLU A 203 -4.44 6.65 -14.67
C GLU A 203 -3.65 6.86 -15.97
N THR A 204 -2.42 7.37 -15.88
CA THR A 204 -1.58 7.63 -17.05
C THR A 204 -1.22 6.33 -17.78
N ALA A 205 -0.96 5.25 -17.06
CA ALA A 205 -0.60 3.96 -17.65
C ALA A 205 -1.73 3.32 -18.49
N PHE A 206 -2.99 3.71 -18.25
CA PHE A 206 -4.17 3.17 -18.92
C PHE A 206 -5.07 4.26 -19.53
N VAL A 207 -4.52 5.47 -19.74
CA VAL A 207 -5.30 6.66 -20.14
C VAL A 207 -6.06 6.46 -21.46
N ASP A 208 -5.55 5.59 -22.33
CA ASP A 208 -6.07 5.29 -23.66
C ASP A 208 -6.78 3.92 -23.75
N SER A 209 -7.00 3.23 -22.63
CA SER A 209 -7.56 1.89 -22.59
C SER A 209 -9.04 1.88 -22.19
N ASN A 210 -9.88 1.18 -22.97
CA ASN A 210 -11.26 0.85 -22.58
C ASN A 210 -11.38 -0.45 -21.78
N ARG A 211 -10.28 -1.20 -21.63
CA ARG A 211 -10.22 -2.45 -20.85
C ARG A 211 -9.95 -2.21 -19.36
N VAL A 212 -9.46 -1.03 -19.02
CA VAL A 212 -9.21 -0.63 -17.63
C VAL A 212 -9.97 0.64 -17.35
N MET A 213 -10.77 0.65 -16.29
CA MET A 213 -11.37 1.87 -15.78
C MET A 213 -10.66 2.28 -14.50
N THR A 214 -10.18 3.51 -14.42
CA THR A 214 -9.61 4.06 -13.19
C THR A 214 -10.63 4.96 -12.51
N VAL A 215 -10.83 4.78 -11.21
CA VAL A 215 -11.72 5.62 -10.39
C VAL A 215 -10.94 6.10 -9.17
N SER A 216 -10.73 7.41 -9.05
CA SER A 216 -9.95 7.99 -7.95
C SER A 216 -10.75 9.05 -7.19
N PHE A 217 -10.77 8.91 -5.87
CA PHE A 217 -11.39 9.83 -4.92
C PHE A 217 -10.31 10.53 -4.11
N HIS A 218 -9.97 11.77 -4.47
CA HIS A 218 -8.77 12.43 -3.95
C HIS A 218 -9.01 13.90 -3.57
N GLN A 219 -8.19 14.39 -2.64
CA GLN A 219 -8.15 15.81 -2.32
C GLN A 219 -7.55 16.60 -3.47
N ARG A 220 -8.20 17.72 -3.81
CA ARG A 220 -7.74 18.65 -4.83
C ARG A 220 -7.94 20.10 -4.39
N THR A 221 -6.98 20.61 -3.62
CA THR A 221 -6.98 22.01 -3.14
C THR A 221 -5.63 22.67 -3.33
N GLY A 222 -5.59 23.86 -3.93
CA GLY A 222 -4.35 24.63 -4.09
C GLY A 222 -3.26 23.82 -4.83
N ASP A 223 -2.08 23.75 -4.22
CA ASP A 223 -0.91 23.02 -4.75
C ASP A 223 -0.80 21.57 -4.23
N PHE A 224 -1.91 20.96 -3.78
CA PHE A 224 -1.90 19.58 -3.30
C PHE A 224 -1.43 18.62 -4.40
N PHE A 225 -0.51 17.72 -4.05
CA PHE A 225 0.11 16.78 -4.98
C PHE A 225 -0.90 15.70 -5.43
N PRO A 226 -0.86 15.22 -6.69
CA PRO A 226 -0.17 15.79 -7.85
C PRO A 226 -0.95 17.00 -8.43
N LYS A 227 -0.29 18.16 -8.49
CA LYS A 227 -0.90 19.48 -8.70
C LYS A 227 -1.75 19.63 -9.96
N ASP A 228 -1.34 19.03 -11.08
CA ASP A 228 -1.96 19.23 -12.40
C ASP A 228 -2.72 18.00 -12.91
N ARG A 229 -3.18 17.14 -12.00
CA ARG A 229 -3.92 15.91 -12.30
C ARG A 229 -5.21 15.81 -11.49
N GLY A 230 -6.00 14.75 -11.72
CA GLY A 230 -7.24 14.51 -10.99
C GLY A 230 -8.38 15.52 -11.22
N LEU A 231 -8.41 16.24 -12.34
CA LEU A 231 -9.58 17.09 -12.64
C LEU A 231 -10.77 16.22 -13.05
N VAL A 232 -11.98 16.63 -12.67
CA VAL A 232 -13.24 15.98 -13.14
C VAL A 232 -13.38 15.96 -14.68
N SER A 233 -12.62 16.81 -15.39
CA SER A 233 -12.54 16.84 -16.85
C SER A 233 -11.48 15.92 -17.44
N HIS A 234 -10.57 15.37 -16.63
CA HIS A 234 -9.64 14.32 -17.05
C HIS A 234 -10.41 13.01 -17.10
N VAL A 235 -10.80 12.61 -18.31
CA VAL A 235 -11.69 11.47 -18.55
C VAL A 235 -11.03 10.36 -19.38
N GLY A 236 -9.73 10.43 -19.63
CA GLY A 236 -9.03 9.54 -20.55
C GLY A 236 -9.01 10.08 -21.98
N GLU A 237 -8.27 9.39 -22.84
CA GLU A 237 -7.97 9.78 -24.22
C GLU A 237 -8.29 8.63 -25.20
N GLY A 238 -8.53 8.92 -26.47
CA GLY A 238 -8.80 7.90 -27.48
C GLY A 238 -9.91 6.91 -27.07
N GLU A 239 -9.61 5.62 -27.14
CA GLU A 239 -10.52 4.54 -26.71
C GLU A 239 -10.79 4.55 -25.19
N GLY A 240 -9.86 5.06 -24.39
CA GLY A 240 -9.98 5.23 -22.95
C GLY A 240 -10.85 6.42 -22.53
N GLN A 241 -11.40 7.19 -23.48
CA GLN A 241 -12.28 8.29 -23.15
C GLN A 241 -13.50 7.82 -22.32
N TYR A 242 -13.77 8.54 -21.24
CA TYR A 242 -14.71 8.22 -20.16
C TYR A 242 -14.38 7.00 -19.29
N HIS A 243 -13.21 6.37 -19.46
CA HIS A 243 -12.71 5.28 -18.61
C HIS A 243 -11.77 5.77 -17.48
N ALA A 244 -11.44 7.06 -17.43
CA ALA A 244 -10.89 7.68 -16.22
C ALA A 244 -11.97 8.49 -15.49
N VAL A 245 -12.23 8.15 -14.23
CA VAL A 245 -13.25 8.78 -13.38
C VAL A 245 -12.57 9.45 -12.20
N ASN A 246 -12.53 10.78 -12.23
CA ASN A 246 -11.91 11.60 -11.21
C ASN A 246 -12.95 12.28 -10.32
N VAL A 247 -12.87 12.05 -9.01
CA VAL A 247 -13.76 12.61 -8.00
C VAL A 247 -12.97 13.53 -7.06
N PRO A 248 -12.67 14.77 -7.49
CA PRO A 248 -11.92 15.72 -6.68
C PRO A 248 -12.76 16.23 -5.51
N MET A 249 -12.14 16.36 -4.34
CA MET A 249 -12.77 16.92 -3.13
C MET A 249 -11.87 17.93 -2.40
N SER A 250 -12.47 18.73 -1.51
CA SER A 250 -11.77 19.68 -0.66
C SER A 250 -11.35 19.03 0.68
N LYS A 251 -10.55 19.77 1.46
CA LYS A 251 -10.13 19.36 2.81
C LYS A 251 -11.33 19.14 3.74
N GLY A 252 -11.10 18.30 4.75
CA GLY A 252 -12.00 18.03 5.85
C GLY A 252 -13.21 17.17 5.51
N MET A 253 -13.21 16.47 4.36
CA MET A 253 -14.28 15.53 4.02
C MET A 253 -14.50 14.52 5.15
N ASP A 254 -15.74 14.37 5.57
CA ASP A 254 -16.17 13.42 6.60
C ASP A 254 -16.72 12.11 5.99
N ASP A 255 -16.98 11.13 6.87
CA ASP A 255 -17.44 9.80 6.48
C ASP A 255 -18.74 9.81 5.66
N ASP A 256 -19.71 10.63 6.05
CA ASP A 256 -21.05 10.61 5.45
C ASP A 256 -21.07 11.33 4.09
N GLY A 257 -20.42 12.49 3.99
CA GLY A 257 -20.23 13.21 2.73
C GLY A 257 -19.44 12.39 1.73
N TYR A 258 -18.37 11.73 2.18
CA TYR A 258 -17.57 10.83 1.36
C TYR A 258 -18.40 9.64 0.88
N TYR A 259 -19.03 8.89 1.80
CA TYR A 259 -19.67 7.63 1.46
C TYR A 259 -21.00 7.82 0.72
N PHE A 260 -21.93 8.56 1.30
CA PHE A 260 -23.28 8.71 0.74
C PHE A 260 -23.34 9.73 -0.39
N GLY A 261 -22.51 10.78 -0.32
CA GLY A 261 -22.50 11.85 -1.32
C GLY A 261 -21.72 11.51 -2.59
N LEU A 262 -20.63 10.77 -2.47
CA LEU A 262 -19.68 10.51 -3.56
C LEU A 262 -19.46 9.02 -3.81
N PHE A 263 -18.84 8.29 -2.89
CA PHE A 263 -18.31 6.94 -3.12
C PHE A 263 -19.39 5.97 -3.58
N LYS A 264 -20.41 5.74 -2.75
CA LYS A 264 -21.48 4.78 -3.05
C LYS A 264 -22.19 5.07 -4.38
N PRO A 265 -22.77 6.27 -4.63
CA PRO A 265 -23.49 6.52 -5.88
C PRO A 265 -22.60 6.45 -7.12
N VAL A 266 -21.36 6.92 -7.05
CA VAL A 266 -20.39 6.83 -8.17
C VAL A 266 -20.07 5.35 -8.45
N MET A 267 -19.72 4.59 -7.43
CA MET A 267 -19.34 3.18 -7.60
C MET A 267 -20.52 2.30 -8.02
N GLU A 268 -21.75 2.55 -7.55
CA GLU A 268 -22.96 1.89 -8.06
C GLU A 268 -23.10 2.07 -9.57
N LYS A 269 -22.90 3.30 -10.06
CA LYS A 269 -23.01 3.61 -11.48
C LYS A 269 -21.86 3.02 -12.30
N VAL A 270 -20.63 3.09 -11.80
CA VAL A 270 -19.45 2.47 -12.42
C VAL A 270 -19.67 0.97 -12.58
N MET A 271 -20.05 0.26 -11.52
CA MET A 271 -20.27 -1.18 -11.57
C MET A 271 -21.41 -1.55 -12.53
N ALA A 272 -22.47 -0.74 -12.61
CA ALA A 272 -23.59 -0.97 -13.52
C ALA A 272 -23.24 -0.78 -15.00
N VAL A 273 -22.36 0.18 -15.33
CA VAL A 273 -22.03 0.55 -16.72
C VAL A 273 -20.81 -0.20 -17.23
N PHE A 274 -19.71 -0.19 -16.47
CA PHE A 274 -18.44 -0.81 -16.87
C PHE A 274 -18.45 -2.33 -16.72
N LYS A 275 -19.24 -2.86 -15.77
CA LYS A 275 -19.37 -4.31 -15.51
C LYS A 275 -18.00 -5.02 -15.45
N PRO A 276 -17.11 -4.64 -14.52
CA PRO A 276 -15.78 -5.23 -14.45
C PRO A 276 -15.83 -6.71 -14.09
N GLU A 277 -14.82 -7.44 -14.51
CA GLU A 277 -14.63 -8.86 -14.21
C GLU A 277 -13.63 -9.09 -13.06
N ALA A 278 -12.78 -8.10 -12.81
CA ALA A 278 -11.92 -8.03 -11.63
C ALA A 278 -11.77 -6.59 -11.15
N ILE A 279 -11.51 -6.43 -9.84
CA ILE A 279 -11.31 -5.15 -9.16
C ILE A 279 -9.94 -5.16 -8.49
N VAL A 280 -9.17 -4.10 -8.72
CA VAL A 280 -7.98 -3.76 -7.93
C VAL A 280 -8.34 -2.52 -7.12
N MET A 281 -8.32 -2.62 -5.79
CA MET A 281 -8.64 -1.52 -4.90
C MET A 281 -7.41 -1.17 -4.07
N GLN A 282 -6.94 0.07 -4.24
CA GLN A 282 -5.88 0.69 -3.43
C GLN A 282 -6.56 1.31 -2.21
N CYS A 283 -6.01 1.06 -1.02
CA CYS A 283 -6.54 1.48 0.28
C CYS A 283 -5.54 2.38 1.00
N GLY A 284 -5.14 3.50 0.37
CA GLY A 284 -4.21 4.48 0.92
C GLY A 284 -4.68 5.03 2.25
N GLY A 285 -3.84 4.92 3.28
CA GLY A 285 -4.21 5.27 4.66
C GLY A 285 -4.07 6.74 5.00
N ASP A 286 -3.66 7.59 4.05
CA ASP A 286 -3.51 9.04 4.25
C ASP A 286 -4.80 9.85 4.01
N SER A 287 -5.88 9.20 3.58
CA SER A 287 -7.24 9.78 3.59
C SER A 287 -7.87 9.80 5.00
N LEU A 288 -7.22 9.17 5.97
CA LEU A 288 -7.68 9.09 7.35
C LEU A 288 -7.47 10.42 8.12
N SER A 289 -8.36 10.66 9.09
CA SER A 289 -8.24 11.77 10.03
C SER A 289 -6.91 11.72 10.79
N GLY A 290 -6.25 12.88 10.89
CA GLY A 290 -4.99 13.02 11.61
C GLY A 290 -3.78 12.44 10.89
N ASP A 291 -3.89 12.15 9.58
CA ASP A 291 -2.73 11.91 8.74
C ASP A 291 -1.81 13.15 8.67
N ARG A 292 -0.51 12.93 8.45
CA ARG A 292 0.50 14.01 8.45
C ARG A 292 0.49 14.87 7.18
N LEU A 293 0.06 14.32 6.04
CA LEU A 293 0.05 15.01 4.75
C LEU A 293 -1.36 15.18 4.18
N GLY A 294 -2.22 14.18 4.37
CA GLY A 294 -3.62 14.21 3.95
C GLY A 294 -4.44 15.22 4.74
N GLY A 295 -5.43 15.80 4.07
CA GLY A 295 -6.31 16.80 4.66
C GLY A 295 -7.76 16.36 4.79
N LEU A 296 -8.08 15.08 4.59
CA LEU A 296 -9.42 14.54 4.81
C LEU A 296 -9.64 14.18 6.29
N ASN A 297 -10.88 13.82 6.65
CA ASN A 297 -11.29 13.56 8.02
C ASN A 297 -12.00 12.21 8.16
N LEU A 298 -11.57 11.19 7.41
CA LEU A 298 -12.21 9.89 7.42
C LEU A 298 -11.85 9.10 8.67
N SER A 299 -12.83 8.41 9.25
CA SER A 299 -12.57 7.42 10.29
C SER A 299 -12.14 6.09 9.70
N VAL A 300 -11.54 5.23 10.52
CA VAL A 300 -11.26 3.82 10.16
C VAL A 300 -12.54 3.11 9.67
N ALA A 301 -13.68 3.39 10.30
CA ALA A 301 -14.96 2.78 9.92
C ALA A 301 -15.49 3.34 8.59
N GLY A 302 -15.35 4.64 8.33
CA GLY A 302 -15.72 5.28 7.08
C GLY A 302 -14.90 4.77 5.89
N HIS A 303 -13.58 4.66 6.08
CA HIS A 303 -12.66 4.12 5.09
C HIS A 303 -13.00 2.65 4.75
N ALA A 304 -13.12 1.80 5.76
CA ALA A 304 -13.43 0.38 5.57
C ALA A 304 -14.85 0.12 5.04
N ARG A 305 -15.78 1.07 5.19
CA ARG A 305 -17.10 1.03 4.55
C ARG A 305 -16.99 0.98 3.02
N CYS A 306 -15.98 1.62 2.45
CA CYS A 306 -15.70 1.61 1.02
C CYS A 306 -15.29 0.20 0.55
N VAL A 307 -14.37 -0.45 1.29
CA VAL A 307 -13.93 -1.83 1.03
C VAL A 307 -15.10 -2.80 1.14
N GLY A 308 -15.90 -2.69 2.21
CA GLY A 308 -17.10 -3.49 2.41
C GLY A 308 -18.13 -3.34 1.28
N PHE A 309 -18.31 -2.11 0.79
CA PHE A 309 -19.20 -1.83 -0.33
C PHE A 309 -18.71 -2.47 -1.64
N MET A 310 -17.44 -2.30 -2.00
CA MET A 310 -16.89 -2.91 -3.22
C MET A 310 -16.93 -4.43 -3.17
N ARG A 311 -16.70 -5.01 -2.00
CA ARG A 311 -16.80 -6.45 -1.79
C ARG A 311 -18.22 -7.00 -1.96
N SER A 312 -19.25 -6.19 -1.70
CA SER A 312 -20.66 -6.61 -1.82
C SER A 312 -21.06 -6.96 -3.26
N PHE A 313 -20.35 -6.46 -4.27
CA PHE A 313 -20.57 -6.78 -5.68
C PHE A 313 -20.13 -8.19 -6.07
N ASN A 314 -19.43 -8.91 -5.21
CA ASN A 314 -19.04 -10.31 -5.43
C ASN A 314 -18.16 -10.52 -6.68
N THR A 315 -17.46 -9.46 -7.11
CA THR A 315 -16.46 -9.49 -8.18
C THR A 315 -15.09 -9.85 -7.58
N PRO A 316 -14.24 -10.64 -8.28
CA PRO A 316 -12.83 -10.81 -7.93
C PRO A 316 -12.18 -9.52 -7.46
N LEU A 317 -11.59 -9.52 -6.25
CA LEU A 317 -11.09 -8.32 -5.58
C LEU A 317 -9.67 -8.53 -5.08
N LEU A 318 -8.73 -7.75 -5.61
CA LEU A 318 -7.37 -7.56 -5.12
C LEU A 318 -7.33 -6.29 -4.28
N LEU A 319 -6.84 -6.40 -3.05
CA LEU A 319 -6.66 -5.24 -2.16
C LEU A 319 -5.18 -4.93 -2.00
N LEU A 320 -4.84 -3.67 -2.20
CA LEU A 320 -3.51 -3.14 -2.03
C LEU A 320 -3.52 -2.09 -0.93
N GLY A 321 -2.37 -1.84 -0.33
CA GLY A 321 -2.20 -0.75 0.62
C GLY A 321 -2.16 0.57 -0.11
N GLY A 322 -1.03 1.25 0.02
CA GLY A 322 -0.84 2.62 -0.41
C GLY A 322 0.09 3.33 0.54
N VAL A 323 0.15 4.64 0.43
CA VAL A 323 0.86 5.48 1.39
C VAL A 323 0.00 5.72 2.65
N GLY A 324 0.43 6.59 3.55
CA GLY A 324 -0.16 6.75 4.89
C GLY A 324 0.91 7.07 5.92
N TYR A 325 0.83 8.25 6.55
CA TYR A 325 1.97 8.88 7.22
C TYR A 325 1.80 8.98 8.74
N THR A 326 0.59 8.73 9.25
CA THR A 326 0.36 8.41 10.67
C THR A 326 0.30 6.89 10.84
N VAL A 327 1.47 6.27 11.01
CA VAL A 327 1.68 4.81 10.88
C VAL A 327 0.76 3.93 11.74
N ASN A 328 0.42 4.37 12.95
CA ASN A 328 -0.49 3.68 13.87
C ASN A 328 -1.95 3.73 13.38
N HIS A 329 -2.38 4.84 12.77
CA HIS A 329 -3.71 4.96 12.17
C HIS A 329 -3.84 4.05 10.93
N VAL A 330 -2.80 4.01 10.10
CA VAL A 330 -2.73 3.13 8.91
C VAL A 330 -2.82 1.67 9.31
N ALA A 331 -2.02 1.26 10.31
CA ALA A 331 -2.03 -0.12 10.80
C ALA A 331 -3.40 -0.54 11.35
N ALA A 332 -4.04 0.34 12.12
CA ALA A 332 -5.40 0.12 12.62
C ALA A 332 -6.41 -0.01 11.49
N CYS A 333 -6.34 0.86 10.49
CA CYS A 333 -7.22 0.84 9.32
C CYS A 333 -7.10 -0.47 8.55
N TRP A 334 -5.90 -0.84 8.09
CA TRP A 334 -5.69 -2.06 7.31
C TRP A 334 -6.01 -3.35 8.09
N CYS A 335 -5.80 -3.34 9.42
CA CYS A 335 -6.25 -4.44 10.27
C CYS A 335 -7.78 -4.55 10.29
N TYR A 336 -8.48 -3.43 10.41
CA TYR A 336 -9.95 -3.40 10.40
C TYR A 336 -10.53 -3.74 9.01
N GLU A 337 -9.89 -3.31 7.92
CA GLU A 337 -10.31 -3.64 6.56
C GLU A 337 -10.24 -5.13 6.26
N ILE A 338 -9.23 -5.85 6.76
CA ILE A 338 -9.18 -7.32 6.64
C ILE A 338 -10.47 -7.93 7.16
N LEU A 339 -11.00 -7.42 8.28
CA LEU A 339 -12.29 -7.89 8.78
C LEU A 339 -13.33 -7.70 7.71
N THR A 340 -13.54 -6.49 7.17
CA THR A 340 -14.55 -6.20 6.12
C THR A 340 -14.50 -7.17 4.92
N THR A 341 -13.34 -7.78 4.65
CA THR A 341 -13.08 -8.66 3.50
C THR A 341 -13.39 -10.15 3.70
N THR A 342 -13.68 -10.58 4.93
CA THR A 342 -13.78 -12.02 5.25
C THR A 342 -15.22 -12.52 5.54
N SER A 343 -16.25 -11.66 5.58
CA SER A 343 -17.67 -12.03 5.86
C SER A 343 -18.67 -11.29 5.01
N PHE A 344 -19.42 -12.06 4.25
CA PHE A 344 -20.68 -11.61 3.70
C PHE A 344 -21.67 -12.72 4.01
N GLN A 345 -22.52 -12.48 5.00
CA GLN A 345 -23.67 -13.33 5.28
C GLN A 345 -24.89 -12.43 5.11
N PHE A 346 -25.73 -12.75 4.12
CA PHE A 346 -26.94 -11.98 3.80
C PHE A 346 -27.84 -11.85 5.03
N ALA A 347 -28.02 -10.64 5.55
CA ALA A 347 -29.12 -10.32 6.46
C ALA A 347 -30.29 -9.81 5.62
N SER A 348 -31.25 -10.68 5.34
CA SER A 348 -32.40 -10.42 4.45
C SER A 348 -33.52 -9.55 5.05
N SER A 349 -33.20 -8.55 5.88
CA SER A 349 -34.22 -7.69 6.51
C SER A 349 -33.80 -6.22 6.56
N ILE A 350 -34.51 -5.39 5.80
CA ILE A 350 -34.34 -3.94 5.56
C ILE A 350 -34.37 -3.06 6.84
N ILE A 351 -34.60 -3.62 8.03
CA ILE A 351 -34.78 -2.85 9.28
C ILE A 351 -33.55 -2.92 10.22
N TYR A 352 -32.53 -3.74 9.93
CA TYR A 352 -31.35 -3.93 10.80
C TYR A 352 -30.05 -3.22 10.36
N ILE A 353 -30.11 -2.33 9.37
CA ILE A 353 -28.92 -1.68 8.79
C ILE A 353 -28.30 -0.63 9.73
N ILE A 354 -28.98 -0.18 10.79
CA ILE A 354 -28.53 0.94 11.63
C ILE A 354 -27.73 0.50 12.88
N VAL A 355 -27.72 -0.79 13.23
CA VAL A 355 -27.08 -1.27 14.49
C VAL A 355 -25.93 -2.27 14.27
N GLN A 356 -25.61 -2.62 13.02
CA GLN A 356 -24.60 -3.65 12.70
C GLN A 356 -23.29 -3.12 12.09
N PHE A 357 -22.96 -1.84 12.27
CA PHE A 357 -21.70 -1.27 11.77
C PHE A 357 -20.47 -1.51 12.67
N THR A 358 -20.58 -2.35 13.70
CA THR A 358 -19.48 -2.70 14.62
C THR A 358 -19.00 -4.16 14.46
N ALA A 359 -19.59 -4.96 13.57
CA ALA A 359 -19.53 -6.42 13.71
C ALA A 359 -19.34 -7.20 12.41
N VAL A 360 -18.51 -6.79 11.46
CA VAL A 360 -18.55 -7.43 10.14
C VAL A 360 -17.18 -7.38 9.50
N ALA A 361 -16.34 -8.41 9.73
CA ALA A 361 -16.38 -9.50 8.77
C ALA A 361 -15.35 -10.65 8.93
N ILE A 362 -15.24 -11.31 10.09
CA ILE A 362 -15.01 -12.80 10.14
C ILE A 362 -16.25 -13.56 10.67
N GLY A 363 -17.35 -12.85 10.95
CA GLY A 363 -18.32 -13.31 11.95
C GLY A 363 -17.69 -13.32 13.35
N LYS A 364 -16.50 -12.72 13.48
CA LYS A 364 -15.85 -12.37 14.74
C LYS A 364 -15.96 -10.86 14.88
N GLU A 365 -16.66 -10.42 15.90
CA GLU A 365 -16.46 -9.10 16.46
C GLU A 365 -15.03 -9.09 17.04
N ILE A 366 -14.23 -8.11 16.64
CA ILE A 366 -13.00 -7.81 17.37
C ILE A 366 -13.30 -6.69 18.34
N GLU A 367 -12.67 -6.76 19.50
CA GLU A 367 -12.74 -5.69 20.47
C GLU A 367 -12.07 -4.44 19.91
N ASP A 368 -12.63 -3.28 20.24
CA ASP A 368 -12.02 -1.99 19.92
C ASP A 368 -10.70 -1.78 20.68
N GLU A 369 -10.50 -2.46 21.81
CA GLU A 369 -9.21 -2.49 22.51
C GLU A 369 -8.16 -3.24 21.68
N ILE A 370 -6.99 -2.60 21.50
CA ILE A 370 -5.84 -3.20 20.84
C ILE A 370 -5.17 -4.19 21.80
N PRO A 371 -5.07 -5.48 21.45
CA PRO A 371 -4.38 -6.45 22.28
C PRO A 371 -2.89 -6.12 22.34
N LYS A 372 -2.30 -6.20 23.53
CA LYS A 372 -0.88 -5.90 23.75
C LYS A 372 0.03 -6.68 22.79
N HIS A 373 0.96 -6.00 22.12
CA HIS A 373 1.95 -6.59 21.22
C HIS A 373 3.24 -5.75 21.13
N CYS A 374 4.19 -6.14 20.27
CA CYS A 374 5.52 -5.52 20.17
C CYS A 374 5.58 -4.04 19.73
N TYR A 375 4.45 -3.42 19.42
CA TYR A 375 4.33 -2.02 19.01
C TYR A 375 3.34 -1.25 19.90
N ASP A 376 3.01 -1.77 21.08
CA ASP A 376 2.01 -1.22 22.01
C ASP A 376 2.15 0.29 22.23
N SER A 377 3.37 0.77 22.45
CA SER A 377 3.67 2.18 22.70
C SER A 377 3.29 3.13 21.55
N TYR A 378 3.17 2.64 20.31
CA TYR A 378 2.71 3.46 19.19
C TYR A 378 1.22 3.83 19.30
N TYR A 379 0.45 3.09 20.09
CA TYR A 379 -1.00 3.25 20.22
C TYR A 379 -1.41 4.02 21.48
N GLU A 380 -0.46 4.43 22.32
CA GLU A 380 -0.70 5.24 23.53
C GLU A 380 -1.49 6.52 23.20
N SER A 381 -1.08 7.23 22.15
CA SER A 381 -1.70 8.49 21.73
C SER A 381 -3.16 8.36 21.27
N GLN A 382 -3.56 7.17 20.82
CA GLN A 382 -4.94 6.86 20.42
C GLN A 382 -5.70 6.05 21.49
N GLY A 383 -5.17 5.98 22.72
CA GLY A 383 -5.81 5.30 23.85
C GLY A 383 -5.92 3.78 23.67
N HIS A 384 -5.03 3.18 22.88
CA HIS A 384 -5.02 1.75 22.57
C HIS A 384 -6.32 1.27 21.91
N LYS A 385 -7.02 2.17 21.21
CA LYS A 385 -8.25 1.87 20.48
C LYS A 385 -7.99 1.67 19.00
N LEU A 386 -8.64 0.70 18.39
CA LEU A 386 -8.63 0.52 16.94
C LEU A 386 -9.37 1.68 16.25
N HIS A 387 -10.53 2.06 16.79
CA HIS A 387 -11.31 3.22 16.35
C HIS A 387 -10.93 4.46 17.17
N TYR A 388 -9.97 5.22 16.64
CA TYR A 388 -9.60 6.52 17.19
C TYR A 388 -10.57 7.63 16.75
N ALA A 389 -10.66 8.69 17.56
CA ALA A 389 -11.55 9.80 17.28
C ALA A 389 -11.06 10.65 16.09
N VAL A 390 -11.98 10.99 15.19
CA VAL A 390 -11.72 11.97 14.12
C VAL A 390 -11.62 13.39 14.66
N ASP A 391 -10.94 14.29 13.94
CA ASP A 391 -10.81 15.69 14.35
C ASP A 391 -12.13 16.45 14.15
N LYS A 392 -12.85 16.68 15.26
CA LYS A 392 -14.13 17.42 15.25
C LYS A 392 -13.97 18.92 14.97
N LYS A 393 -12.75 19.46 15.05
CA LYS A 393 -12.46 20.88 14.79
C LYS A 393 -12.01 21.13 13.36
N LEU A 394 -11.62 20.08 12.63
CA LEU A 394 -11.27 20.19 11.22
C LEU A 394 -12.52 20.63 10.44
N LYS A 395 -12.42 21.80 9.80
CA LYS A 395 -13.50 22.34 8.99
C LYS A 395 -13.67 21.50 7.72
N ASN A 396 -14.88 21.01 7.49
CA ASN A 396 -15.24 20.38 6.23
C ASN A 396 -15.55 21.45 5.17
N ASP A 397 -14.66 21.62 4.19
CA ASP A 397 -14.85 22.58 3.08
C ASP A 397 -15.74 22.01 1.95
N ASN A 398 -16.24 20.78 2.10
CA ASN A 398 -17.12 20.10 1.16
C ASN A 398 -18.59 20.32 1.51
N THR A 399 -19.09 21.53 1.23
CA THR A 399 -20.54 21.80 1.37
C THR A 399 -21.39 20.81 0.57
N ASP A 400 -22.63 20.55 1.01
CA ASP A 400 -23.59 19.70 0.28
C ASP A 400 -23.77 20.13 -1.18
N TYR A 401 -23.74 21.45 -1.43
CA TYR A 401 -23.80 22.02 -2.78
C TYR A 401 -22.57 21.61 -3.61
N TYR A 402 -21.38 21.68 -3.04
CA TYR A 402 -20.13 21.26 -3.71
C TYR A 402 -20.15 19.75 -4.02
N ILE A 403 -20.49 18.92 -3.02
CA ILE A 403 -20.61 17.45 -3.18
C ILE A 403 -21.60 17.12 -4.29
N LYS A 404 -22.80 17.71 -4.27
CA LYS A 404 -23.82 17.50 -5.30
C LYS A 404 -23.35 17.95 -6.68
N THR A 405 -22.61 19.06 -6.76
CA THR A 405 -22.06 19.58 -8.01
C THR A 405 -21.02 18.63 -8.61
N ILE A 406 -20.06 18.15 -7.80
CA ILE A 406 -19.05 17.18 -8.23
C ILE A 406 -19.72 15.88 -8.64
N SER A 407 -20.58 15.31 -7.78
CA SER A 407 -21.34 14.09 -8.05
C SER A 407 -22.12 14.19 -9.37
N THR A 408 -22.81 15.29 -9.62
CA THR A 408 -23.54 15.50 -10.89
C THR A 408 -22.60 15.50 -12.11
N LYS A 409 -21.44 16.18 -12.03
CA LYS A 409 -20.47 16.22 -13.13
C LYS A 409 -19.88 14.84 -13.41
N VAL A 410 -19.49 14.12 -12.36
CA VAL A 410 -18.95 12.75 -12.44
C VAL A 410 -19.99 11.80 -13.05
N MET A 411 -21.22 11.82 -12.54
CA MET A 411 -22.32 10.99 -13.05
C MET A 411 -22.64 11.30 -14.52
N ARG A 412 -22.54 12.57 -14.94
CA ARG A 412 -22.69 12.95 -16.35
C ARG A 412 -21.60 12.35 -17.23
N ASN A 413 -20.35 12.32 -16.77
CA ASN A 413 -19.24 11.71 -17.50
C ASN A 413 -19.43 10.19 -17.60
N ILE A 414 -19.75 9.50 -16.50
CA ILE A 414 -19.97 8.03 -16.52
C ILE A 414 -21.16 7.67 -17.42
N SER A 415 -22.18 8.54 -17.51
CA SER A 415 -23.33 8.32 -18.39
C SER A 415 -23.03 8.51 -19.89
N ARG A 416 -21.81 8.95 -20.26
CA ARG A 416 -21.35 8.99 -21.66
C ARG A 416 -20.88 7.64 -22.16
N LEU A 417 -20.50 6.74 -21.27
CA LEU A 417 -20.19 5.37 -21.63
C LEU A 417 -21.46 4.69 -22.13
N GLU A 418 -21.40 4.14 -23.34
CA GLU A 418 -22.41 3.18 -23.77
C GLU A 418 -22.37 1.97 -22.84
N ALA A 419 -23.53 1.36 -22.54
CA ALA A 419 -23.55 0.10 -21.82
C ALA A 419 -22.80 -0.93 -22.68
N ALA A 420 -21.63 -1.37 -22.20
CA ALA A 420 -20.57 -1.95 -23.01
C ALA A 420 -21.04 -2.91 -24.14
N PRO A 421 -20.69 -2.66 -25.42
CA PRO A 421 -20.79 -3.66 -26.47
C PRO A 421 -19.83 -4.83 -26.19
N SER A 422 -20.17 -6.00 -26.71
CA SER A 422 -19.44 -7.25 -26.51
C SER A 422 -18.03 -7.13 -27.09
N VAL A 423 -16.99 -7.15 -26.26
CA VAL A 423 -15.60 -7.25 -26.74
C VAL A 423 -15.38 -8.67 -27.26
N GLN A 424 -15.02 -8.83 -28.54
CA GLN A 424 -14.61 -10.13 -29.07
C GLN A 424 -13.28 -10.55 -28.43
N PHE A 425 -13.24 -11.78 -27.93
CA PHE A 425 -12.08 -12.36 -27.28
C PHE A 425 -11.13 -12.91 -28.35
N GLU A 426 -9.94 -12.33 -28.46
CA GLU A 426 -8.78 -13.06 -29.00
C GLU A 426 -8.07 -13.71 -27.83
N ASP A 427 -7.96 -15.04 -27.86
CA ASP A 427 -7.18 -15.81 -26.89
C ASP A 427 -5.75 -15.26 -26.87
N PRO A 428 -5.25 -14.73 -25.73
CA PRO A 428 -3.89 -14.24 -25.68
C PRO A 428 -2.93 -15.41 -25.94
N ALA A 429 -2.10 -15.27 -26.96
CA ALA A 429 -1.05 -16.23 -27.26
C ALA A 429 -0.08 -16.31 -26.06
N GLY A 430 -0.20 -17.37 -25.26
CA GLY A 430 0.79 -17.72 -24.24
C GLY A 430 0.42 -17.43 -22.78
N GLY A 431 -0.85 -17.61 -22.38
CA GLY A 431 -1.20 -17.69 -20.96
C GLY A 431 -0.31 -18.69 -20.22
N SER A 432 0.62 -18.20 -19.40
CA SER A 432 1.50 -19.04 -18.59
C SER A 432 0.64 -19.89 -17.67
N ILE A 433 0.78 -21.22 -17.73
CA ILE A 433 0.17 -22.12 -16.76
C ILE A 433 0.88 -21.89 -15.43
N ILE A 434 0.36 -20.96 -14.63
CA ILE A 434 0.88 -20.67 -13.31
C ILE A 434 0.51 -21.83 -12.39
N ASP A 435 1.53 -22.50 -11.84
CA ASP A 435 1.36 -23.53 -10.82
C ASP A 435 0.87 -22.88 -9.51
N THR A 436 -0.45 -22.84 -9.35
CA THR A 436 -1.13 -22.20 -8.21
C THR A 436 -0.72 -22.80 -6.87
N LYS A 437 -0.26 -24.05 -6.80
CA LYS A 437 0.23 -24.66 -5.55
C LYS A 437 1.53 -24.02 -5.07
N LYS A 438 2.35 -23.48 -5.97
CA LYS A 438 3.61 -22.79 -5.60
C LYS A 438 3.40 -21.41 -4.98
N LEU A 439 2.21 -20.82 -5.17
CA LEU A 439 1.86 -19.50 -4.61
C LEU A 439 1.55 -19.54 -3.11
N PHE A 440 1.27 -20.72 -2.53
CA PHE A 440 0.83 -20.85 -1.14
C PHE A 440 1.87 -21.58 -0.28
N HIS A 441 1.94 -21.21 0.99
CA HIS A 441 2.70 -21.96 1.97
C HIS A 441 2.06 -23.34 2.23
N THR A 442 2.80 -24.42 1.99
CA THR A 442 2.40 -25.79 2.35
C THR A 442 2.45 -26.03 3.87
N ARG A 443 3.41 -25.40 4.54
CA ARG A 443 3.49 -25.26 5.99
C ARG A 443 3.60 -23.78 6.34
N LEU A 444 2.66 -23.33 7.16
CA LEU A 444 2.60 -21.97 7.67
C LEU A 444 3.94 -21.56 8.35
N PRO A 445 4.52 -20.40 8.00
CA PRO A 445 5.70 -19.86 8.68
C PRO A 445 5.49 -19.79 10.20
N ARG A 446 6.56 -20.09 10.95
CA ARG A 446 6.56 -20.01 12.41
C ARG A 446 6.62 -18.55 12.86
N GLU A 447 5.59 -18.10 13.57
CA GLU A 447 5.42 -16.73 14.07
C GLU A 447 6.34 -16.38 15.27
N ASP A 448 6.87 -17.38 15.98
CA ASP A 448 7.72 -17.25 17.17
C ASP A 448 9.19 -16.90 16.85
N ASN A 449 9.55 -16.90 15.56
CA ASN A 449 10.85 -16.49 15.07
C ASN A 449 10.92 -15.00 14.73
N ASP A 450 9.99 -14.20 15.23
CA ASP A 450 9.98 -12.76 15.02
C ASP A 450 10.98 -12.05 15.96
N PRO A 451 12.15 -11.53 15.50
CA PRO A 451 13.02 -10.65 16.28
C PRO A 451 12.31 -9.61 17.11
N MET A 452 11.30 -8.88 16.62
CA MET A 452 10.60 -7.88 17.43
C MET A 452 9.71 -8.52 18.50
N VAL A 453 9.12 -9.69 18.25
CA VAL A 453 8.36 -10.44 19.26
C VAL A 453 9.28 -11.12 20.26
N ARG A 454 10.40 -11.70 19.81
CA ARG A 454 11.45 -12.26 20.64
C ARG A 454 12.06 -11.17 21.50
N LEU A 455 12.33 -10.01 20.92
CA LEU A 455 12.90 -8.85 21.59
C LEU A 455 11.88 -8.19 22.53
N HIS A 456 10.59 -8.15 22.20
CA HIS A 456 9.53 -7.76 23.15
C HIS A 456 9.41 -8.78 24.29
N ARG A 457 9.52 -10.08 24.02
CA ARG A 457 9.54 -11.12 25.04
C ARG A 457 10.76 -11.00 25.96
N LEU A 458 11.93 -10.69 25.39
CA LEU A 458 13.18 -10.44 26.12
C LEU A 458 13.20 -9.07 26.83
N GLY A 459 12.55 -8.06 26.25
CA GLY A 459 12.44 -6.69 26.77
C GLY A 459 11.34 -6.54 27.81
N GLY A 460 10.38 -7.48 27.87
CA GLY A 460 9.54 -7.66 29.05
C GLY A 460 10.35 -7.98 30.32
N GLU A 461 11.64 -8.32 30.18
CA GLU A 461 12.58 -8.57 31.28
C GLU A 461 13.62 -7.43 31.46
N LEU A 462 13.66 -6.39 30.60
CA LEU A 462 14.67 -5.32 30.63
C LEU A 462 14.11 -3.94 30.21
N GLU A 463 14.33 -2.89 31.03
CA GLU A 463 13.87 -1.51 30.78
C GLU A 463 14.39 -0.89 29.47
N VAL A 464 13.56 -0.01 28.88
CA VAL A 464 13.62 0.57 27.53
C VAL A 464 14.92 1.34 27.20
N ASP A 465 15.63 1.87 28.18
CA ASP A 465 16.90 2.59 27.95
C ASP A 465 18.10 1.65 27.68
N GLY A 466 18.05 0.42 28.18
CA GLY A 466 19.03 -0.62 27.83
C GLY A 466 18.87 -1.12 26.40
N PHE A 467 17.65 -1.05 25.86
CA PHE A 467 17.21 -1.69 24.63
C PHE A 467 17.74 -1.00 23.35
N LEU A 468 17.66 0.33 23.26
CA LEU A 468 18.21 1.08 22.12
C LEU A 468 19.74 0.99 22.07
N THR A 469 20.36 0.96 23.25
CA THR A 469 21.81 0.79 23.41
C THR A 469 22.27 -0.59 22.92
N GLU A 470 21.49 -1.64 23.18
CA GLU A 470 21.85 -3.01 22.78
C GLU A 470 21.57 -3.31 21.30
N LEU A 471 20.52 -2.71 20.71
CA LEU A 471 20.27 -2.75 19.26
C LEU A 471 21.39 -2.04 18.48
N GLY A 472 21.83 -0.87 18.95
CA GLY A 472 22.96 -0.15 18.35
C GLY A 472 24.29 -0.91 18.46
N LYS A 473 24.56 -1.54 19.62
CA LYS A 473 25.76 -2.39 19.80
C LYS A 473 25.74 -3.62 18.89
N ARG A 474 24.61 -4.32 18.77
CA ARG A 474 24.51 -5.49 17.90
C ARG A 474 24.68 -5.15 16.43
N GLN A 475 24.22 -3.98 16.02
CA GLN A 475 24.42 -3.49 14.65
C GLN A 475 25.90 -3.17 14.40
N LEU A 476 26.62 -2.62 15.40
CA LEU A 476 28.09 -2.49 15.36
C LEU A 476 28.80 -3.86 15.34
N GLU A 477 28.42 -4.81 16.19
CA GLU A 477 29.05 -6.14 16.25
C GLU A 477 28.85 -6.93 14.94
N LEU A 478 27.69 -6.78 14.29
CA LEU A 478 27.42 -7.39 12.98
C LEU A 478 28.20 -6.71 11.85
N LEU A 479 28.44 -5.40 11.94
CA LEU A 479 29.29 -4.65 11.00
C LEU A 479 30.77 -4.99 11.21
N GLU A 480 31.23 -5.13 12.45
CA GLU A 480 32.60 -5.56 12.80
C GLU A 480 32.84 -7.02 12.37
N ALA A 481 31.88 -7.91 12.58
CA ALA A 481 31.97 -9.31 12.13
C ALA A 481 31.94 -9.45 10.58
N ALA A 482 31.27 -8.53 9.88
CA ALA A 482 31.30 -8.47 8.42
C ALA A 482 32.65 -7.94 7.90
N GLN A 483 33.26 -6.97 8.60
CA GLN A 483 34.60 -6.46 8.28
C GLN A 483 35.71 -7.48 8.58
N ASP A 484 35.58 -8.30 9.63
CA ASP A 484 36.54 -9.37 9.94
C ASP A 484 36.46 -10.53 8.93
N GLN A 485 35.30 -10.77 8.31
CA GLN A 485 35.18 -11.75 7.21
C GLN A 485 35.80 -11.25 5.89
N GLU A 486 35.77 -9.94 5.62
CA GLU A 486 36.45 -9.36 4.45
C GLU A 486 37.97 -9.25 4.66
N ASN A 487 38.43 -8.95 5.88
CA ASN A 487 39.85 -8.87 6.21
C ASN A 487 40.52 -10.25 6.38
N GLY A 488 39.74 -11.33 6.55
CA GLY A 488 40.24 -12.70 6.66
C GLY A 488 40.79 -13.30 5.35
N CYS A 489 40.68 -12.61 4.21
CA CYS A 489 41.16 -13.10 2.92
C CYS A 489 42.42 -12.42 2.38
N CYS A 490 43.01 -11.45 3.09
CA CYS A 490 44.23 -10.77 2.64
C CYS A 490 45.37 -10.77 3.68
N HIS A 491 46.37 -11.59 3.35
CA HIS A 491 47.80 -11.40 3.60
C HIS A 491 48.42 -11.94 4.91
N GLN A 492 49.17 -13.01 4.69
CA GLN A 492 50.43 -13.32 5.35
C GLN A 492 51.42 -12.13 5.31
N THR A 493 52.23 -12.07 6.39
CA THR A 493 53.58 -11.47 6.52
C THR A 493 53.75 -9.95 6.40
N HIS A 494 53.95 -9.26 7.53
CA HIS A 494 55.24 -8.82 8.10
C HIS A 494 55.01 -7.68 9.11
N GLY A 495 55.63 -7.78 10.29
CA GLY A 495 55.41 -6.87 11.42
C GLY A 495 56.19 -5.56 11.37
N CYS A 496 55.69 -4.57 12.11
CA CYS A 496 56.50 -3.57 12.82
C CYS A 496 55.66 -2.91 13.94
N GLN A 497 56.35 -2.47 14.99
CA GLN A 497 55.87 -2.21 16.35
C GLN A 497 55.17 -0.84 16.57
N SER A 498 54.16 -0.88 17.47
CA SER A 498 53.75 0.06 18.54
C SER A 498 53.85 1.60 18.42
N GLU A 499 52.75 2.29 18.76
CA GLU A 499 52.69 3.37 19.79
C GLU A 499 51.23 3.67 20.25
N PRO A 500 50.96 4.08 21.52
CA PRO A 500 49.60 4.17 22.07
C PRO A 500 48.99 5.59 22.01
N VAL A 501 47.75 5.71 21.50
CA VAL A 501 47.01 6.97 21.43
C VAL A 501 46.20 7.24 22.71
N LYS A 502 46.32 8.48 23.19
CA LYS A 502 45.78 9.05 24.43
C LYS A 502 44.25 9.13 24.45
N LYS A 503 43.66 8.75 25.59
CA LYS A 503 42.25 8.97 25.97
C LYS A 503 41.87 10.46 25.83
N HIS A 504 40.76 10.74 25.14
CA HIS A 504 40.10 12.05 25.16
C HIS A 504 38.66 11.98 25.69
N ARG A 505 38.31 13.08 26.35
CA ARG A 505 37.21 13.28 27.31
C ARG A 505 35.82 13.23 26.69
N ARG A 506 34.86 12.69 27.45
CA ARG A 506 33.41 12.78 27.22
C ARG A 506 32.93 14.25 27.18
N PRO A 507 32.05 14.66 26.25
CA PRO A 507 31.29 15.89 26.37
C PRO A 507 29.98 15.68 27.17
N LYS A 508 29.54 16.80 27.74
CA LYS A 508 28.52 16.97 28.79
C LYS A 508 27.09 16.82 28.24
N LYS A 509 26.22 16.29 29.09
CA LYS A 509 24.75 16.24 28.95
C LYS A 509 24.17 17.65 28.74
N ALA A 510 23.41 17.85 27.68
CA ALA A 510 22.47 18.95 27.53
C ALA A 510 21.05 18.41 27.78
N TYR A 511 20.32 19.08 28.66
CA TYR A 511 18.94 18.79 29.02
C TYR A 511 18.02 19.27 27.90
N PHE A 512 17.17 18.38 27.38
CA PHE A 512 15.94 18.76 26.68
C PHE A 512 14.75 18.45 27.58
N LYS A 513 13.93 19.47 27.84
CA LYS A 513 12.56 19.32 28.35
C LYS A 513 11.69 18.85 27.20
N TYR A 514 10.98 17.75 27.37
CA TYR A 514 9.53 17.65 27.17
C TYR A 514 8.97 16.69 28.22
#